data_AF-A0A4R5D453-F1
#
_entry.id   AF-A0A4R5D453-F1
#
_cell.length_a   1.000
_cell.length_b   1.000
_cell.length_c   1.000
_cell.angle_alpha   90.00
_cell.angle_beta   90.00
_cell.angle_gamma   90.00
#
_symmetry.space_group_name_H-M   'P 1'
#
loop_
_entity.id
_entity.type
_entity.pdbx_description
1 polymer ?
#
loop_
_entity_poly.entity_id
_entity_poly.type
_entity_poly.pdbx_seq_one_letter_code
_entity_poly.pdbx_strand_id
1 'polypeptide(L)' 'MGLMKVFSGSEILAMALQQKIEEIGVDVVVKNNIQSARLGGFGNSDLAVELFVQETEFAKVNPVIEEFRMSI' A
#
# COMPACT_ATOMS: atom_id res chain seq x y z
N MET A 1 -17.69 7.28 2.92
CA MET A 1 -16.40 6.99 3.57
C MET A 1 -15.34 7.00 2.48
N GLY A 2 -14.20 7.64 2.75
CA GLY A 2 -13.12 7.81 1.76
C GLY A 2 -12.04 6.75 1.89
N LEU A 3 -11.33 6.50 0.79
CA LEU A 3 -10.07 5.75 0.80
C LEU A 3 -8.94 6.70 1.19
N MET A 4 -8.13 6.30 2.17
CA MET A 4 -6.96 7.03 2.61
C MET A 4 -5.70 6.29 2.18
N LYS A 5 -4.72 7.01 1.61
CA LYS A 5 -3.42 6.44 1.27
C LYS A 5 -2.61 6.20 2.54
N VAL A 6 -2.09 4.99 2.70
CA VAL A 6 -1.30 4.58 3.87
C VAL A 6 0.15 4.27 3.55
N PHE A 7 0.45 3.95 2.28
CA PHE A 7 1.80 3.63 1.85
C PHE A 7 2.02 4.00 0.38
N SER A 8 3.27 4.33 0.04
CA SER A 8 3.74 4.55 -1.33
C SER A 8 5.21 4.19 -1.40
N GLY A 9 5.57 3.18 -2.19
CA GLY A 9 6.95 2.72 -2.26
C GLY A 9 7.18 1.57 -3.24
N SER A 10 8.19 0.76 -2.97
CA SER A 10 8.50 -0.42 -3.79
C SER A 10 7.41 -1.48 -3.70
N GLU A 11 7.22 -2.25 -4.76
CA GLU A 11 6.23 -3.33 -4.84
C GLU A 11 6.41 -4.36 -3.73
N ILE A 12 7.66 -4.72 -3.40
CA ILE A 12 7.96 -5.71 -2.34
C ILE A 12 7.48 -5.19 -0.98
N LEU A 13 7.78 -3.93 -0.64
CA LEU A 13 7.35 -3.37 0.64
C LEU A 13 5.83 -3.17 0.69
N ALA A 14 5.22 -2.78 -0.43
CA ALA A 14 3.77 -2.64 -0.51
C ALA A 14 3.06 -3.98 -0.32
N MET A 15 3.51 -5.06 -0.95
CA MET A 15 2.93 -6.39 -0.78
C MET A 15 3.13 -6.94 0.64
N ALA A 16 4.32 -6.72 1.24
CA ALA A 16 4.58 -7.14 2.61
C ALA A 16 3.68 -6.40 3.62
N LEU A 17 3.49 -5.09 3.45
CA LEU A 17 2.59 -4.32 4.30
C LEU A 17 1.12 -4.68 4.06
N GLN A 18 0.71 -4.88 2.81
CA GLN A 18 -0.63 -5.35 2.47
C GLN A 18 -0.97 -6.63 3.24
N GLN A 19 -0.10 -7.64 3.18
CA GLN A 19 -0.33 -8.92 3.86
C GLN A 19 -0.57 -8.72 5.36
N LYS A 20 0.25 -7.90 6.04
CA LYS A 20 0.11 -7.62 7.47
C LYS A 20 -1.21 -6.91 7.82
N ILE A 21 -1.71 -6.06 6.93
CA ILE A 21 -2.97 -5.34 7.12
C ILE A 21 -4.16 -6.28 6.88
N GLU A 22 -4.07 -7.15 5.87
CA GLU A 22 -5.12 -8.15 5.59
C GLU A 22 -5.20 -9.21 6.70
N GLU A 23 -4.08 -9.55 7.36
CA GLU A 23 -4.05 -10.47 8.52
C GLU A 23 -4.89 -9.97 9.71
N ILE A 24 -5.07 -8.66 9.87
CA ILE A 24 -5.94 -8.07 10.90
C ILE A 24 -7.39 -7.89 10.43
N GLY A 25 -7.72 -8.39 9.23
CA GLY A 25 -9.06 -8.38 8.65
C GLY A 25 -9.46 -7.05 8.00
N VAL A 26 -8.50 -6.22 7.59
CA VAL A 26 -8.74 -4.95 6.89
C VAL A 26 -8.45 -5.10 5.41
N ASP A 27 -9.38 -4.65 4.55
CA ASP A 27 -9.21 -4.69 3.10
C ASP A 27 -8.27 -3.56 2.62
N VAL A 28 -7.35 -3.90 1.72
CA VAL A 28 -6.36 -2.97 1.17
C VAL A 28 -6.56 -2.83 -0.34
N VAL A 29 -6.76 -1.60 -0.78
CA VAL A 29 -6.81 -1.27 -2.21
C VAL A 29 -5.39 -0.95 -2.70
N VAL A 30 -4.87 -1.78 -3.60
CA VAL A 30 -3.53 -1.64 -4.19
C VAL A 30 -3.61 -0.92 -5.53
N LYS A 31 -2.82 0.13 -5.71
CA LYS A 31 -2.58 0.76 -7.02
C LYS A 31 -1.14 0.52 -7.46
N ASN A 32 -0.98 -0.43 -8.39
CA ASN A 32 0.33 -0.76 -8.96
C ASN A 32 0.57 0.08 -10.23
N ASN A 33 1.13 1.27 -10.04
CA ASN A 33 1.46 2.18 -11.15
C ASN A 33 2.64 1.65 -11.98
N ILE A 34 3.52 0.82 -11.40
CA ILE A 34 4.65 0.18 -12.10
C ILE A 34 4.14 -0.75 -13.20
N GLN A 35 3.22 -1.66 -12.86
CA GLN A 35 2.64 -2.60 -13.82
C GLN A 35 1.74 -1.90 -14.83
N SER A 36 1.02 -0.86 -14.39
CA SER A 36 0.16 -0.05 -15.27
C SER A 36 0.98 0.64 -16.37
N ALA A 37 2.14 1.22 -16.02
CA ALA A 37 3.01 1.85 -17.00
C ALA A 37 3.71 0.84 -17.93
N ARG A 38 4.13 -0.31 -17.39
CA ARG A 38 4.69 -1.41 -18.20
C ARG A 38 3.69 -1.89 -19.26
N LEU A 39 2.42 -2.09 -18.88
CA LEU A 39 1.35 -2.47 -19.81
C LEU A 39 1.09 -1.38 -20.87
N GLY A 40 1.17 -0.11 -20.47
CA GLY A 40 0.98 1.03 -21.37
C GLY A 40 2.17 1.36 -22.27
N GLY A 41 3.31 0.67 -22.15
CA GLY A 41 4.52 0.94 -22.93
C GLY A 41 5.33 2.16 -22.46
N PHE A 42 5.06 2.69 -21.27
CA PHE A 42 5.75 3.84 -20.69
C PHE A 42 6.70 3.39 -19.57
N GLY A 43 8.00 3.59 -19.74
CA GLY A 43 8.99 3.38 -18.69
C GLY A 43 9.22 4.67 -17.91
N ASN A 44 8.48 4.89 -16.82
CA ASN A 44 8.71 6.04 -15.94
C ASN A 44 9.49 5.62 -14.70
N SER A 45 10.52 6.39 -14.34
CA SER A 45 11.40 6.13 -13.18
C SER A 45 10.78 6.46 -11.81
N ASP A 46 9.60 7.09 -11.76
CA ASP A 46 8.97 7.56 -10.52
C ASP A 46 7.72 6.74 -10.10
N LEU A 47 7.59 5.53 -10.64
CA LEU A 47 6.42 4.70 -10.37
C LEU A 47 6.54 3.99 -9.02
N ALA A 48 5.52 4.12 -8.20
CA ALA A 48 5.40 3.45 -6.91
C ALA A 48 4.13 2.60 -6.85
N VAL A 49 4.15 1.59 -5.97
CA VAL A 49 2.94 0.90 -5.55
C VAL A 49 2.37 1.65 -4.36
N GLU A 50 1.10 2.02 -4.47
CA GLU A 50 0.37 2.74 -3.43
C GLU A 50 -0.67 1.82 -2.77
N LEU A 51 -0.79 1.89 -1.46
CA LEU A 51 -1.80 1.17 -0.69
C LEU A 51 -2.81 2.14 -0.09
N PHE A 52 -4.08 1.78 -0.15
CA PHE A 52 -5.18 2.56 0.41
C PHE A 52 -6.05 1.67 1.31
N VAL A 53 -6.58 2.25 2.38
CA VAL A 53 -7.55 1.60 3.28
C VAL A 53 -8.74 2.51 3.52
N GLN A 54 -9.83 1.98 4.06
CA GLN A 54 -10.94 2.81 4.51
C GLN A 54 -10.48 3.73 5.66
N GLU A 55 -10.84 5.01 5.60
CA GLU A 55 -10.53 5.98 6.66
C GLU A 55 -11.03 5.52 8.04
N THR A 56 -12.16 4.81 8.08
CA THR A 56 -12.73 4.24 9.31
C THR A 56 -11.86 3.14 9.92
N GLU A 57 -11.01 2.51 9.14
CA GLU A 57 -10.12 1.42 9.57
C GLU A 57 -8.71 1.90 9.88
N PHE A 58 -8.39 3.15 9.54
CA PHE A 58 -7.06 3.72 9.75
C PHE A 58 -6.56 3.58 11.19
N ALA A 59 -7.44 3.74 12.18
CA ALA A 59 -7.08 3.59 13.59
C ALA A 59 -6.55 2.17 13.93
N LYS A 60 -7.03 1.13 13.24
CA LYS A 60 -6.54 -0.25 13.40
C LYS A 60 -5.27 -0.51 12.62
N VAL A 61 -5.15 0.11 11.45
CA VAL A 61 -4.03 -0.08 10.51
C VAL A 61 -2.77 0.69 10.96
N ASN A 62 -2.94 1.87 11.55
CA ASN A 62 -1.84 2.74 11.98
C ASN A 62 -0.75 2.04 12.83
N PRO A 63 -1.07 1.27 13.88
CA PRO A 63 -0.02 0.56 14.64
C PRO A 63 0.75 -0.47 13.80
N VAL A 64 0.10 -1.14 12.83
CA VAL A 64 0.75 -2.10 11.93
C VAL A 64 1.73 -1.40 11.00
N ILE A 65 1.36 -0.22 10.47
CA ILE A 65 2.23 0.59 9.62
C ILE A 65 3.45 1.05 10.41
N GLU A 66 3.25 1.57 11.61
CA GLU A 66 4.36 2.08 12.44
C GLU A 66 5.32 0.94 12.85
N GLU A 67 4.79 -0.22 13.24
CA GLU A 67 5.61 -1.41 13.51
C GLU A 67 6.41 -1.84 12.27
N PHE A 68 5.76 -1.90 11.10
CA PHE A 68 6.42 -2.25 9.85
C PHE A 68 7.57 -1.28 9.50
N ARG A 69 7.38 0.02 9.75
CA ARG A 69 8.41 1.05 9.52
C ARG A 69 9.58 0.98 10.48
N MET A 70 9.37 0.51 11.71
CA MET A 70 10.45 0.33 12.69
C MET A 70 11.26 -0.96 12.47
N SER A 71 10.73 -1.91 11.69
CA SER A 71 11.38 -3.20 11.41
C SER A 71 12.31 -3.19 10.19
N ILE A 72 12.35 -2.09 9.42
CA ILE A 72 13.16 -1.91 8.21
C ILE A 72 14.32 -0.95 8.45
#